data_AF-A0A3D4WKF4-F1
#
_entry.id   AF-A0A3D4WKF4-F1
#
_cell.length_a   1.000
_cell.length_b   1.000
_cell.length_c   1.000
_cell.angle_alpha   90.00
_cell.angle_beta   90.00
_cell.angle_gamma   90.00
#
_symmetry.space_group_name_H-M   'P 1'
#
loop_
_entity.id
_entity.type
_entity.pdbx_description
1 polymer ?
#
loop_
_entity_poly.entity_id
_entity_poly.type
_entity_poly.pdbx_seq_one_letter_code
_entity_poly.pdbx_strand_id
1 'polypeptide(L)'
;PFHTIIPGFLSRDGAPIGPFGVMGGHMQPQGHLQLVLATVDGGLDPQAALGEPRWYWQSGLRVLVEAALPGQHDLRERGHDVVVVDEPGPFGMGQAIWRLPEGGYVAGSEPRADGQAAAW
;
A
#
# COMPACT_ATOMS: atom_id res chain seq x y z
N PRO A 1 0.94 -24.48 9.27
CA PRO A 1 0.60 -24.17 7.85
C PRO A 1 1.10 -22.77 7.48
N PHE A 2 1.35 -22.50 6.20
CA PHE A 2 1.70 -21.16 5.73
C PHE A 2 0.46 -20.24 5.80
N HIS A 3 0.64 -18.99 6.22
CA HIS A 3 -0.41 -17.98 6.32
C HIS A 3 -0.02 -16.73 5.54
N THR A 4 -0.99 -16.14 4.85
CA THR A 4 -0.81 -14.90 4.11
C THR A 4 -1.19 -13.67 4.92
N ILE A 5 -2.00 -13.82 5.98
CA ILE A 5 -2.46 -12.72 6.82
C ILE A 5 -1.28 -12.14 7.61
N ILE A 6 -1.01 -10.85 7.41
CA ILE A 6 0.06 -10.14 8.09
C ILE A 6 -0.41 -8.75 8.54
N PRO A 7 -0.67 -8.49 9.83
CA PRO A 7 -0.91 -7.13 10.31
C PRO A 7 0.42 -6.36 10.45
N GLY A 8 0.43 -5.08 10.06
CA GLY A 8 1.58 -4.19 10.17
C GLY A 8 1.45 -3.21 11.35
N PHE A 9 2.59 -2.88 11.97
CA PHE A 9 2.66 -1.79 12.93
C PHE A 9 3.99 -1.05 12.77
N LEU A 10 3.92 0.26 12.62
CA LEU A 10 5.09 1.11 12.43
C LEU A 10 5.52 1.74 13.76
N SER A 11 6.82 1.71 14.03
CA SER A 11 7.44 2.36 15.18
C SER A 11 8.68 3.13 14.75
N ARG A 12 9.04 4.15 15.53
CA ARG A 12 10.25 4.95 15.33
C ARG A 12 10.87 5.25 16.69
N ASP A 13 12.15 4.91 16.86
CA ASP A 13 12.92 5.17 18.08
C ASP A 13 12.22 4.68 19.36
N GLY A 14 11.58 3.50 19.28
CA GLY A 14 10.82 2.90 20.38
C GLY A 14 9.43 3.52 20.62
N ALA A 15 9.05 4.57 19.90
CA ALA A 15 7.73 5.17 19.97
C ALA A 15 6.77 4.59 18.91
N PRO A 16 5.48 4.41 19.24
CA PRO A 16 4.49 3.92 18.28
C PRO A 16 4.09 5.02 17.29
N ILE A 17 4.16 4.70 16.00
CA ILE A 17 3.59 5.53 14.93
C ILE A 17 2.15 5.06 14.65
N GLY A 18 1.93 3.76 14.43
CA GLY A 18 0.58 3.21 14.40
C GLY A 18 0.38 1.98 13.51
N PRO A 19 -0.83 1.42 13.49
CA PRO A 19 -1.16 0.21 12.75
C PRO A 19 -1.39 0.50 11.26
N PHE A 20 -1.10 -0.49 10.44
CA PHE A 20 -1.45 -0.49 9.03
C PHE A 20 -1.65 -1.91 8.49
N GLY A 21 -2.29 -2.01 7.34
CA GLY A 21 -2.32 -3.24 6.56
C GLY A 21 -2.85 -2.97 5.16
N VAL A 22 -2.49 -3.86 4.23
CA VAL A 22 -3.05 -3.89 2.87
C VAL A 22 -3.48 -5.31 2.58
N MET A 23 -4.78 -5.60 2.68
CA MET A 23 -5.35 -6.94 2.45
C MET A 23 -5.16 -7.35 0.99
N GLY A 24 -4.89 -8.64 0.71
CA GLY A 24 -4.86 -9.14 -0.67
C GLY A 24 -4.09 -10.46 -0.90
N GLY A 25 -4.12 -11.40 0.05
CA GLY A 25 -3.36 -12.65 -0.10
C GLY A 25 -1.86 -12.41 -0.25
N HIS A 26 -1.28 -12.79 -1.40
CA HIS A 26 0.14 -12.56 -1.71
C HIS A 26 0.49 -11.10 -2.04
N MET A 27 -0.51 -10.24 -2.26
CA MET A 27 -0.32 -8.80 -2.37
C MET A 27 0.05 -8.18 -1.02
N GLN A 28 -0.34 -8.78 0.12
CA GLN A 28 -0.13 -8.19 1.45
C GLN A 28 1.32 -7.71 1.70
N PRO A 29 2.37 -8.53 1.55
CA PRO A 29 3.74 -8.07 1.78
C PRO A 29 4.18 -6.96 0.80
N GLN A 30 3.66 -6.97 -0.42
CA GLN A 30 3.99 -5.99 -1.45
C GLN A 30 3.29 -4.66 -1.21
N GLY A 31 2.01 -4.69 -0.79
CA GLY A 31 1.25 -3.51 -0.37
C GLY A 31 1.80 -2.91 0.92
N HIS A 32 2.25 -3.75 1.87
CA HIS A 32 2.96 -3.28 3.07
C HIS A 32 4.23 -2.51 2.71
N LEU A 33 5.04 -3.06 1.81
CA LEU A 33 6.24 -2.38 1.32
C LEU A 33 5.88 -1.03 0.69
N GLN A 34 4.93 -1.00 -0.24
CA GLN A 34 4.53 0.22 -0.95
C GLN A 34 4.02 1.30 0.01
N LEU A 35 3.15 0.95 0.96
CA LEU A 35 2.61 1.88 1.96
C LEU A 35 3.71 2.43 2.87
N VAL A 36 4.63 1.58 3.34
CA VAL A 36 5.74 2.02 4.19
C VAL A 36 6.71 2.92 3.42
N LEU A 37 7.08 2.59 2.17
CA LEU A 37 7.92 3.45 1.33
C LEU A 37 7.25 4.82 1.10
N ALA A 38 5.97 4.84 0.74
CA ALA A 38 5.22 6.07 0.57
C ALA A 38 5.19 6.94 1.84
N THR A 39 5.05 6.31 3.01
CA THR A 39 5.02 7.01 4.30
C THR A 39 6.40 7.50 4.74
N VAL A 40 7.41 6.62 4.71
CA VAL A 40 8.74 6.87 5.29
C VAL A 40 9.64 7.63 4.31
N ASP A 41 9.74 7.16 3.07
CA ASP A 41 10.59 7.78 2.05
C ASP A 41 9.85 8.90 1.31
N GLY A 42 8.55 8.71 1.04
CA GLY A 42 7.70 9.70 0.38
C GLY A 42 7.16 10.79 1.29
N GLY A 43 7.21 10.59 2.62
CA GLY A 43 6.65 11.54 3.60
C GLY A 43 5.14 11.73 3.50
N LEU A 44 4.42 10.79 2.86
CA LEU A 44 2.99 10.89 2.64
C LEU A 44 2.20 10.56 3.92
N ASP A 45 1.09 11.27 4.11
CA ASP A 45 0.08 10.91 5.09
C ASP A 45 -0.61 9.57 4.72
N PRO A 46 -1.37 8.92 5.62
CA PRO A 46 -1.89 7.59 5.36
C PRO A 46 -2.92 7.56 4.22
N GLN A 47 -3.68 8.64 4.00
CA GLN A 47 -4.66 8.68 2.92
C GLN A 47 -3.97 8.84 1.56
N ALA A 48 -2.96 9.71 1.48
CA ALA A 48 -2.15 9.86 0.29
C ALA A 48 -1.35 8.57 -0.02
N ALA A 49 -0.71 7.97 0.98
CA ALA A 49 0.03 6.71 0.81
C ALA A 49 -0.86 5.55 0.34
N LEU A 50 -2.11 5.46 0.82
CA LEU A 50 -3.08 4.47 0.33
C LEU A 50 -3.55 4.76 -1.10
N GLY A 51 -3.61 6.04 -1.48
CA GLY A 51 -4.02 6.51 -2.80
C GLY A 51 -2.97 6.36 -3.89
N GLU A 52 -1.70 6.15 -3.53
CA GLU A 52 -0.63 5.91 -4.51
C GLU A 52 -0.96 4.73 -5.43
N PRO A 53 -0.62 4.81 -6.73
CA PRO A 53 -0.81 3.72 -7.67
C PRO A 53 0.12 2.55 -7.31
N ARG A 54 -0.43 1.34 -7.35
CA ARG A 54 0.22 0.12 -6.89
C ARG A 54 0.70 -0.73 -8.04
N TRP A 55 1.70 -1.54 -7.72
CA TRP A 55 2.15 -2.67 -8.52
C TRP A 55 2.00 -3.96 -7.71
N TYR A 56 1.81 -5.06 -8.43
CA TYR A 56 1.74 -6.41 -7.86
C TYR A 56 2.53 -7.37 -8.75
N TRP A 57 3.68 -7.80 -8.27
CA TRP A 57 4.41 -8.91 -8.88
C TRP A 57 3.62 -10.20 -8.70
N GLN A 58 3.28 -10.85 -9.81
CA GLN A 58 2.47 -12.06 -9.80
C GLN A 58 3.35 -13.31 -9.86
N SER A 59 4.23 -13.40 -10.86
CA SER A 59 5.19 -14.50 -11.02
C SER A 59 6.20 -14.20 -12.14
N GLY A 60 7.39 -14.79 -12.06
CA GLY A 60 8.42 -14.62 -13.10
C GLY A 60 8.73 -13.14 -13.36
N LEU A 61 8.53 -12.69 -14.60
CA LEU A 61 8.69 -11.29 -15.03
C LEU A 61 7.36 -10.51 -15.03
N ARG A 62 6.24 -11.14 -14.70
CA ARG A 62 4.90 -10.54 -14.75
C ARG A 62 4.62 -9.64 -13.55
N VAL A 63 4.30 -8.38 -13.85
CA VAL A 63 3.91 -7.37 -12.87
C VAL A 63 2.60 -6.74 -13.33
N LEU A 64 1.57 -6.86 -12.48
CA LEU A 64 0.33 -6.12 -12.64
C LEU A 64 0.55 -4.70 -12.13
N VAL A 65 0.01 -3.70 -12.81
CA VAL A 65 0.12 -2.29 -12.42
C VAL A 65 -1.21 -1.58 -12.58
N GLU A 66 -1.50 -0.63 -11.72
CA GLU A 66 -2.61 0.28 -11.94
C GLU A 66 -2.32 1.25 -13.09
N ALA A 67 -3.37 1.68 -13.80
CA ALA A 67 -3.25 2.56 -14.96
C ALA A 67 -2.50 3.87 -14.65
N ALA A 68 -2.66 4.39 -13.43
CA ALA A 68 -2.01 5.62 -12.97
C ALA A 68 -0.53 5.46 -12.59
N LEU A 69 0.01 4.23 -12.54
CA LEU A 69 1.41 4.01 -12.19
C LEU A 69 2.33 4.62 -13.27
N PRO A 70 3.28 5.52 -12.93
CA PRO A 70 4.25 6.03 -13.89
C PRO A 70 5.31 4.97 -14.26
N GLY A 71 6.05 5.20 -15.35
CA GLY A 71 7.22 4.36 -15.71
C GLY A 71 6.90 2.97 -16.28
N GLN A 72 5.64 2.68 -16.63
CA GLN A 72 5.24 1.38 -17.18
C GLN A 72 5.98 1.03 -18.48
N HIS A 73 6.31 2.03 -19.30
CA HIS A 73 7.04 1.83 -20.55
C HIS A 73 8.50 1.43 -20.26
N ASP A 74 9.20 2.19 -19.43
CA ASP A 74 10.59 1.92 -19.02
C ASP A 74 10.75 0.53 -18.40
N LEU A 75 9.75 0.08 -17.62
CA LEU A 75 9.73 -1.28 -17.08
C LEU A 75 9.64 -2.34 -18.18
N ARG A 76 8.80 -2.13 -19.21
CA ARG A 76 8.72 -3.05 -20.36
C ARG A 76 10.04 -3.11 -21.12
N GLU A 77 10.70 -1.97 -21.33
CA GLU A 77 12.00 -1.91 -21.99
C GLU A 77 13.09 -2.65 -21.21
N ARG A 78 12.98 -2.69 -19.88
CA ARG A 78 13.88 -3.47 -18.99
C ARG A 78 13.53 -4.96 -18.92
N GLY A 79 12.51 -5.42 -19.66
CA GLY A 79 12.14 -6.82 -19.79
C GLY A 79 11.03 -7.31 -18.88
N HIS A 80 10.33 -6.41 -18.17
CA HIS A 80 9.17 -6.80 -17.36
C HIS A 80 7.93 -7.06 -18.25
N ASP A 81 7.16 -8.11 -17.95
CA ASP A 81 5.83 -8.35 -18.52
C ASP A 81 4.81 -7.51 -17.74
N VAL A 82 4.69 -6.23 -18.11
CA VAL A 82 3.83 -5.25 -17.43
C VAL A 82 2.40 -5.30 -17.99
N VAL A 83 1.46 -5.73 -17.14
CA VAL A 83 0.03 -5.79 -17.45
C VAL A 83 -0.70 -4.70 -16.67
N VAL A 84 -1.36 -3.79 -17.39
CA VAL A 84 -2.21 -2.77 -16.76
C VAL A 84 -3.56 -3.41 -16.42
N VAL A 85 -4.01 -3.23 -15.19
CA VAL A 85 -5.29 -3.78 -14.71
C VAL A 85 -6.13 -2.64 -14.13
N ASP A 86 -7.34 -2.47 -14.64
CA ASP A 86 -8.27 -1.42 -14.18
C ASP A 86 -9.07 -1.85 -12.95
N GLU A 87 -9.21 -3.16 -12.71
CA GLU A 87 -9.91 -3.65 -11.53
C GLU A 87 -9.04 -3.51 -10.27
N PRO A 88 -9.60 -3.02 -9.15
CA PRO A 88 -8.83 -2.78 -7.93
C PRO A 88 -8.47 -4.06 -7.16
N GLY A 89 -9.23 -5.14 -7.34
CA GLY A 89 -9.14 -6.37 -6.54
C GLY A 89 -7.71 -6.93 -6.37
N PRO A 90 -6.90 -7.05 -7.44
CA PRO A 90 -5.52 -7.53 -7.34
C PRO A 90 -4.58 -6.67 -6.50
N PHE A 91 -4.87 -5.37 -6.35
CA PHE A 91 -4.00 -4.40 -5.67
C PHE A 91 -4.32 -4.22 -4.18
N GLY A 92 -5.31 -4.95 -3.69
CA GLY A 92 -5.63 -5.04 -2.28
C GLY A 92 -6.32 -3.80 -1.71
N MET A 93 -6.71 -3.91 -0.44
CA MET A 93 -7.44 -2.87 0.28
C MET A 93 -6.74 -2.52 1.59
N GLY A 94 -6.34 -1.26 1.76
CA GLY A 94 -5.54 -0.82 2.89
C GLY A 94 -6.24 0.12 3.88
N GLN A 95 -5.78 0.07 5.12
CA GLN A 95 -6.18 0.97 6.20
C GLN A 95 -4.94 1.32 7.00
N ALA A 96 -4.80 2.57 7.42
CA ALA A 96 -3.67 3.01 8.23
C ALA A 96 -4.06 4.14 9.16
N ILE A 97 -3.46 4.17 10.35
CA ILE A 97 -3.63 5.24 11.34
C ILE A 97 -2.26 5.63 11.85
N TRP A 98 -1.88 6.89 11.67
CA TRP A 98 -0.65 7.46 12.22
C TRP A 98 -0.96 8.39 13.38
N ARG A 99 -0.24 8.20 14.48
CA ARG A 99 -0.20 9.11 15.61
C ARG A 99 0.70 10.30 15.27
N LEU A 100 0.20 11.50 15.49
CA LEU A 100 0.96 12.72 15.27
C LEU A 100 1.84 13.08 16.49
N PRO A 101 3.05 13.63 16.31
CA PRO A 101 3.94 14.01 17.40
C PRO A 101 3.31 15.00 18.41
N GLU A 102 2.55 15.96 17.90
CA GLU A 102 1.82 17.00 18.64
C GLU A 102 0.56 16.49 19.33
N GLY A 103 0.18 15.23 19.11
CA GLY A 103 -1.05 14.61 19.59
C GLY A 103 -2.12 14.47 18.50
N GLY A 104 -3.10 13.60 18.75
CA GLY A 104 -4.12 13.24 17.76
C GLY A 104 -3.66 12.17 16.77
N TYR A 105 -4.51 11.92 15.77
CA TYR A 105 -4.33 10.87 14.77
C TYR A 105 -4.73 11.37 13.39
N VAL A 106 -4.01 10.90 12.37
CA VAL A 106 -4.44 10.96 10.98
C VAL A 106 -4.70 9.53 10.51
N ALA A 107 -5.81 9.31 9.81
CA ALA A 107 -6.22 8.00 9.36
C ALA A 107 -6.57 8.03 7.87
N GLY A 108 -6.24 6.96 7.16
CA GLY A 108 -6.57 6.78 5.76
C GLY A 108 -7.38 5.51 5.56
N SER A 109 -8.35 5.58 4.66
CA SER A 109 -9.14 4.43 4.21
C SER A 109 -8.95 4.21 2.72
N GLU A 110 -8.96 2.95 2.31
CA GLU A 110 -8.78 2.54 0.92
C GLU A 110 -9.74 3.28 -0.04
N PRO A 111 -9.25 4.07 -1.01
CA PRO A 111 -10.12 4.74 -1.98
C PRO A 111 -10.75 3.78 -3.01
N ARG A 112 -10.21 2.57 -3.16
CA ARG A 112 -10.65 1.57 -4.16
C ARG A 112 -11.86 0.73 -3.73
N ALA A 113 -12.33 0.87 -2.50
CA ALA A 113 -13.46 0.12 -1.96
C ALA A 113 -14.26 0.95 -0.96
N ASP A 114 -15.48 0.51 -0.68
CA ASP A 114 -16.25 1.08 0.42
C ASP A 114 -15.51 0.87 1.75
N GLY A 115 -15.30 1.96 2.46
CA GLY A 115 -14.53 2.01 3.70
C GLY A 115 -14.68 3.36 4.39
N GLN A 116 -14.27 3.44 5.66
CA GLN A 116 -14.35 4.67 6.42
C GLN A 116 -13.23 4.76 7.45
N ALA A 117 -12.62 5.94 7.53
CA ALA A 117 -11.94 6.40 8.73
C ALA A 117 -12.88 7.37 9.47
N ALA A 118 -13.16 7.12 10.74
CA ALA A 118 -14.08 7.91 11.55
C ALA A 118 -13.44 8.31 12.89
N ALA A 119 -13.80 9.48 13.40
CA ALA A 119 -13.32 10.03 14.66
C ALA A 119 -14.41 10.06 15.73
N TRP A 120 -13.99 10.10 16.99
CA TRP A 120 -14.83 10.30 18.18
C TRP A 120 -14.25 11.43 19.04
#